data_AF-A0A2E9BNM5-F1
#
_entry.id   AF-A0A2E9BNM5-F1
#
_cell.length_a   1.000
_cell.length_b   1.000
_cell.length_c   1.000
_cell.angle_alpha   90.00
_cell.angle_beta   90.00
_cell.angle_gamma   90.00
#
_symmetry.space_group_name_H-M   'P 1'
#
loop_
_entity.id
_entity.type
_entity.pdbx_description
1 polymer ?
#
loop_
_entity_poly.entity_id
_entity_poly.type
_entity_poly.pdbx_seq_one_letter_code
_entity_poly.pdbx_strand_id
1 'polypeptide(L)'
;MLALLCAVTAPHAASAQDAAAPLKQNWFDDPFFRVSAGLPGCPEPEGPFYTAEERRIQIHSRLERGTSCWLAGKCSDSNAYRYDKPLAPKVRAALEAVPGVRRGSVWVMVQRRWVYLQGCVPSPALARQLERAARALPDVEAVVPDLMVGTRGKPPYPVAGR
;
A
#
# COMPACT_ATOMS: atom_id res chain seq x y z
N MET A 1 -41.82 54.26 -27.92
CA MET A 1 -40.36 54.36 -28.08
C MET A 1 -39.73 53.23 -27.27
N LEU A 2 -39.26 52.18 -27.95
CA LEU A 2 -38.72 50.97 -27.34
C LEU A 2 -37.21 51.19 -27.10
N ALA A 3 -36.76 51.18 -25.84
CA ALA A 3 -35.35 51.33 -25.49
C ALA A 3 -34.68 49.94 -25.41
N LEU A 4 -33.75 49.69 -26.32
CA LEU A 4 -32.95 48.47 -26.40
C LEU A 4 -31.70 48.64 -25.52
N LEU A 5 -31.59 47.90 -24.41
CA LEU A 5 -30.37 47.85 -23.60
C LEU A 5 -29.42 46.78 -24.15
N CYS A 6 -28.28 47.20 -24.70
CA CYS A 6 -27.16 46.32 -25.03
C CYS A 6 -26.38 45.97 -23.76
N ALA A 7 -26.46 44.72 -23.31
CA ALA A 7 -25.59 44.20 -22.25
C ALA A 7 -24.26 43.75 -22.85
N VAL A 8 -23.16 44.42 -22.47
CA VAL A 8 -21.80 44.04 -22.85
C VAL A 8 -21.30 42.98 -21.88
N THR A 9 -21.10 41.75 -22.35
CA THR A 9 -20.50 40.67 -21.56
C THR A 9 -18.98 40.73 -21.66
N ALA A 10 -18.31 40.98 -20.53
CA ALA A 10 -16.86 40.91 -20.44
C ALA A 10 -16.40 39.43 -20.30
N PRO A 11 -15.35 38.99 -21.01
CA PRO A 11 -14.84 37.64 -20.87
C PRO A 11 -14.10 37.49 -19.53
N HIS A 12 -14.62 36.65 -18.63
CA HIS A 12 -13.86 36.18 -17.47
C HIS A 12 -12.78 35.20 -17.95
N ALA A 13 -11.52 35.64 -17.92
CA ALA A 13 -10.38 34.74 -18.07
C ALA A 13 -10.25 33.90 -16.79
N ALA A 14 -10.77 32.68 -16.81
CA ALA A 14 -10.54 31.71 -15.76
C ALA A 14 -9.08 31.25 -15.82
N SER A 15 -8.26 31.70 -14.88
CA SER A 15 -6.94 31.14 -14.65
C SER A 15 -7.10 29.72 -14.13
N ALA A 16 -6.72 28.72 -14.91
CA ALA A 16 -6.58 27.34 -14.43
C ALA A 16 -5.46 27.32 -13.40
N GLN A 17 -5.81 27.26 -12.11
CA GLN A 17 -4.87 26.91 -11.07
C GLN A 17 -4.58 25.42 -11.21
N ASP A 18 -3.35 25.05 -11.55
CA ASP A 18 -2.84 23.70 -11.35
C ASP A 18 -2.98 23.37 -9.87
N ALA A 19 -4.07 22.67 -9.52
CA ALA A 19 -4.28 22.20 -8.17
C ALA A 19 -3.20 21.15 -7.89
N ALA A 20 -2.20 21.53 -7.08
CA ALA A 20 -1.18 20.62 -6.61
C ALA A 20 -1.85 19.39 -5.98
N ALA A 21 -1.40 18.19 -6.36
CA ALA A 21 -1.95 16.96 -5.84
C ALA A 21 -1.87 16.95 -4.29
N PRO A 22 -2.91 16.48 -3.58
CA PRO A 22 -2.89 16.50 -2.13
C PRO A 22 -1.73 15.68 -1.56
N LEU A 23 -1.03 16.22 -0.56
CA LEU A 23 0.09 15.55 0.11
C LEU A 23 -0.36 14.22 0.72
N LYS A 24 0.33 13.13 0.36
CA LYS A 24 0.15 11.81 1.00
C LYS A 24 1.29 11.53 1.98
N GLN A 25 0.98 10.91 3.11
CA GLN A 25 1.98 10.46 4.09
C GLN A 25 1.50 9.22 4.87
N ASN A 26 2.41 8.55 5.58
CA ASN A 26 2.11 7.35 6.36
C ASN A 26 1.58 7.75 7.73
N TRP A 27 0.34 8.20 7.77
CA TRP A 27 -0.31 8.73 8.98
C TRP A 27 -0.42 7.72 10.12
N PHE A 28 -0.40 6.43 9.81
CA PHE A 28 -0.60 5.35 10.78
C PHE A 28 0.71 4.67 11.19
N ASP A 29 1.84 5.07 10.58
CA ASP A 29 3.14 4.44 10.78
C ASP A 29 3.07 2.91 10.54
N ASP A 30 2.32 2.52 9.51
CA ASP A 30 2.22 1.12 9.09
C ASP A 30 3.58 0.68 8.51
N PRO A 31 4.08 -0.53 8.84
CA PRO A 31 5.33 -1.01 8.29
C PRO A 31 5.30 -1.08 6.76
N PHE A 32 6.18 -0.32 6.12
CA PHE A 32 6.40 -0.35 4.68
C PHE A 32 7.89 -0.31 4.39
N PHE A 33 8.40 -1.32 3.68
CA PHE A 33 9.82 -1.43 3.44
C PHE A 33 10.19 -2.23 2.19
N ARG A 34 11.35 -1.91 1.61
CA ARG A 34 11.94 -2.69 0.52
C ARG A 34 12.80 -3.84 1.06
N VAL A 35 12.65 -5.02 0.45
CA VAL A 35 13.44 -6.23 0.71
C VAL A 35 14.56 -6.38 -0.32
N SER A 36 14.26 -6.09 -1.60
CA SER A 36 15.21 -6.24 -2.71
C SER A 36 14.92 -5.26 -3.86
N ALA A 37 15.91 -5.07 -4.74
CA ALA A 37 15.78 -4.28 -5.97
C ALA A 37 16.69 -4.80 -7.10
N GLY A 38 16.52 -6.06 -7.45
CA GLY A 38 17.26 -6.73 -8.52
C GLY A 38 16.66 -6.56 -9.92
N LEU A 39 15.49 -5.94 -10.06
CA LEU A 39 14.83 -5.67 -11.34
C LEU A 39 14.69 -4.17 -11.56
N PRO A 40 15.61 -3.55 -12.33
CA PRO A 40 15.49 -2.18 -12.78
C PRO A 40 14.19 -1.97 -13.56
N GLY A 41 13.55 -0.82 -13.37
CA GLY A 41 12.28 -0.49 -14.02
C GLY A 41 11.04 -1.12 -13.39
N CYS A 42 11.17 -1.80 -12.25
CA CYS A 42 9.99 -2.19 -11.47
C CYS A 42 9.32 -0.94 -10.85
N PRO A 43 8.02 -0.69 -11.10
CA PRO A 43 7.31 0.43 -10.49
C PRO A 43 7.29 0.32 -8.97
N GLU A 44 7.57 1.43 -8.29
CA GLU A 44 7.48 1.49 -6.82
C GLU A 44 6.02 1.49 -6.38
N PRO A 45 5.61 0.62 -5.43
CA PRO A 45 4.27 0.66 -4.88
C PRO A 45 4.00 1.95 -4.11
N GLU A 46 2.74 2.38 -4.09
CA GLU A 46 2.31 3.56 -3.35
C GLU A 46 2.52 3.40 -1.84
N GLY A 47 2.43 2.18 -1.30
CA GLY A 47 2.53 1.95 0.13
C GLY A 47 1.33 2.52 0.92
N PRO A 48 1.43 2.60 2.27
CA PRO A 48 0.35 3.04 3.15
C PRO A 48 0.27 4.57 3.25
N PHE A 49 0.40 5.29 2.13
CA PHE A 49 0.35 6.74 2.10
C PHE A 49 -1.05 7.24 1.75
N TYR A 50 -1.58 8.10 2.62
CA TYR A 50 -2.93 8.65 2.50
C TYR A 50 -2.89 10.19 2.52
N THR A 51 -3.84 10.82 1.84
CA THR A 51 -4.16 12.24 2.05
C THR A 51 -4.80 12.44 3.43
N ALA A 52 -4.92 13.68 3.89
CA ALA A 52 -5.60 13.98 5.14
C ALA A 52 -7.09 13.56 5.13
N GLU A 53 -7.74 13.63 3.97
CA GLU A 53 -9.13 13.21 3.78
C GLU A 53 -9.26 11.68 3.79
N GLU A 54 -8.43 11.00 2.99
CA GLU A 54 -8.35 9.54 2.97
C GLU A 54 -8.07 8.97 4.37
N ARG A 55 -7.16 9.60 5.14
CA ARG A 55 -6.88 9.23 6.52
C ARG A 55 -8.17 9.22 7.36
N ARG A 56 -9.01 10.25 7.28
CA ARG A 56 -10.25 10.36 8.08
C ARG A 56 -11.18 9.19 7.80
N ILE A 57 -11.29 8.77 6.54
CA ILE A 57 -12.09 7.62 6.10
C ILE A 57 -11.56 6.31 6.72
N GLN A 58 -10.24 6.19 6.91
CA GLN A 58 -9.62 4.98 7.46
C GLN A 58 -9.78 4.82 8.99
N ILE A 59 -9.97 5.90 9.76
CA ILE A 59 -9.89 5.87 11.23
C ILE A 59 -10.87 4.86 11.83
N HIS A 60 -12.14 4.92 11.42
CA HIS A 60 -13.19 4.10 12.03
C HIS A 60 -12.95 2.60 11.83
N SER A 61 -12.73 2.18 10.58
CA SER A 61 -12.49 0.76 10.26
C SER A 61 -11.22 0.21 10.92
N ARG A 62 -10.21 1.06 11.14
CA ARG A 62 -8.97 0.69 11.84
C ARG A 62 -9.16 0.50 13.33
N LEU A 63 -10.05 1.26 13.98
CA LEU A 63 -10.35 1.11 15.41
C LEU A 63 -11.12 -0.18 15.70
N GLU A 64 -11.99 -0.61 14.78
CA GLU A 64 -12.84 -1.78 14.98
C GLU A 64 -12.17 -3.11 14.62
N ARG A 65 -11.13 -3.06 13.77
CA ARG A 65 -10.46 -4.26 13.28
C ARG A 65 -9.69 -4.95 14.42
N GLY A 66 -10.13 -6.15 14.76
CA GLY A 66 -9.49 -7.02 15.77
C GLY A 66 -10.42 -7.35 16.94
N THR A 67 -11.42 -6.49 17.20
CA THR A 67 -12.32 -6.60 18.35
C THR A 67 -13.03 -7.96 18.43
N SER A 68 -13.54 -8.49 17.32
CA SER A 68 -14.25 -9.78 17.33
C SER A 68 -13.37 -10.97 17.73
N CYS A 69 -12.09 -10.99 17.30
CA CYS A 69 -11.15 -12.06 17.66
C CYS A 69 -10.75 -11.98 19.14
N TRP A 70 -10.54 -10.75 19.63
CA TRP A 70 -10.24 -10.48 21.03
C TRP A 70 -11.38 -10.90 21.95
N LEU A 71 -12.62 -10.51 21.64
CA LEU A 71 -13.81 -10.93 22.41
C LEU A 71 -14.02 -12.45 22.39
N ALA A 72 -13.57 -13.13 21.34
CA ALA A 72 -13.59 -14.59 21.26
C ALA A 72 -12.42 -15.27 22.00
N GLY A 73 -11.51 -14.53 22.65
CA GLY A 73 -10.34 -15.06 23.34
C GLY A 73 -9.28 -15.67 22.42
N LYS A 74 -9.33 -15.37 21.11
CA LYS A 74 -8.45 -15.97 20.09
C LYS A 74 -7.26 -15.09 19.73
N CYS A 75 -7.29 -13.81 20.12
CA CYS A 75 -6.22 -12.84 19.87
C CYS A 75 -5.74 -12.27 21.21
N SER A 76 -4.45 -11.91 21.26
CA SER A 76 -3.77 -11.27 22.40
C SER A 76 -3.94 -9.74 22.50
N ASP A 77 -4.52 -9.09 21.49
CA ASP A 77 -4.78 -7.65 21.43
C ASP A 77 -6.11 -7.41 20.70
N SER A 78 -6.82 -6.34 21.09
CA SER A 78 -8.10 -5.94 20.50
C SER A 78 -7.95 -5.18 19.18
N ASN A 79 -6.75 -4.70 18.86
CA ASN A 79 -6.47 -3.98 17.63
C ASN A 79 -5.49 -4.76 16.74
N ALA A 80 -5.94 -5.18 15.56
CA ALA A 80 -5.12 -6.00 14.66
C ALA A 80 -3.86 -5.28 14.14
N TYR A 81 -3.83 -3.95 14.15
CA TYR A 81 -2.66 -3.18 13.69
C TYR A 81 -1.54 -3.13 14.74
N ARG A 82 -1.82 -3.45 16.01
CA ARG A 82 -0.79 -3.52 17.07
C ARG A 82 0.20 -4.65 16.86
N TYR A 83 -0.18 -5.67 16.11
CA TYR A 83 0.67 -6.80 15.73
C TYR A 83 1.71 -6.43 14.65
N ASP A 84 1.45 -5.41 13.84
CA ASP A 84 2.19 -5.22 12.58
C ASP A 84 3.65 -4.79 12.82
N LYS A 85 3.89 -3.89 13.78
CA LYS A 85 5.24 -3.41 14.12
C LYS A 85 6.18 -4.54 14.59
N PRO A 86 5.80 -5.40 15.56
CA PRO A 86 6.64 -6.54 15.93
C PRO A 86 6.67 -7.65 14.87
N LEU A 87 5.68 -7.74 13.99
CA LEU A 87 5.64 -8.71 12.88
C LEU A 87 6.59 -8.34 11.73
N ALA A 88 6.70 -7.05 11.40
CA ALA A 88 7.50 -6.54 10.28
C ALA A 88 8.96 -7.04 10.24
N PRO A 89 9.77 -6.99 11.32
CA PRO A 89 11.14 -7.51 11.28
C PRO A 89 11.19 -9.02 11.04
N LYS A 90 10.20 -9.79 11.52
CA LYS A 90 10.09 -11.24 11.26
C LYS A 90 9.79 -11.51 9.78
N VAL A 91 8.88 -10.74 9.20
CA VAL A 91 8.55 -10.79 7.77
C VAL A 91 9.77 -10.46 6.92
N ARG A 92 10.49 -9.38 7.25
CA ARG A 92 11.74 -9.03 6.57
C ARG A 92 12.72 -10.21 6.57
N ALA A 93 13.04 -10.74 7.75
CA ALA A 93 14.02 -11.82 7.90
C ALA A 93 13.61 -13.07 7.10
N ALA A 94 12.33 -13.46 7.15
CA ALA A 94 11.82 -14.61 6.42
C ALA A 94 11.94 -14.43 4.90
N LEU A 95 11.65 -13.24 4.37
CA LEU A 95 11.72 -12.95 2.94
C LEU A 95 13.16 -12.81 2.45
N GLU A 96 14.05 -12.20 3.24
CA GLU A 96 15.48 -12.08 2.94
C GLU A 96 16.16 -13.46 2.85
N ALA A 97 15.67 -14.45 3.60
CA ALA A 97 16.14 -15.83 3.56
C ALA A 97 15.68 -16.62 2.32
N VAL A 98 14.73 -16.11 1.52
CA VAL A 98 14.24 -16.82 0.33
C VAL A 98 15.30 -16.81 -0.78
N PRO A 99 15.75 -17.98 -1.27
CA PRO A 99 16.74 -18.05 -2.34
C PRO A 99 16.27 -17.30 -3.59
N GLY A 100 17.10 -16.38 -4.08
CA GLY A 100 16.81 -15.60 -5.28
C GLY A 100 15.97 -14.33 -5.05
N VAL A 101 15.57 -13.99 -3.82
CA VAL A 101 14.84 -12.73 -3.53
C VAL A 101 15.57 -11.48 -4.05
N ARG A 102 16.91 -11.50 -4.03
CA ARG A 102 17.77 -10.42 -4.53
C ARG A 102 17.66 -10.19 -6.04
N ARG A 103 17.11 -11.15 -6.80
CA ARG A 103 16.83 -11.05 -8.23
C ARG A 103 15.47 -10.42 -8.54
N GLY A 104 14.66 -10.12 -7.53
CA GLY A 104 13.41 -9.38 -7.66
C GLY A 104 13.53 -7.96 -7.09
N SER A 105 12.52 -7.14 -7.34
CA SER A 105 12.34 -5.84 -6.67
C SER A 105 11.06 -5.93 -5.84
N VAL A 106 11.20 -6.14 -4.53
CA VAL A 106 10.09 -6.50 -3.64
C VAL A 106 9.98 -5.50 -2.49
N TRP A 107 8.79 -4.97 -2.31
CA TRP A 107 8.36 -4.17 -1.17
C TRP A 107 7.33 -4.97 -0.36
N VAL A 108 7.27 -4.65 0.92
CA VAL A 108 6.36 -5.24 1.87
C VAL A 108 5.61 -4.14 2.57
N MET A 109 4.29 -4.25 2.60
CA MET A 109 3.42 -3.50 3.50
C MET A 109 2.78 -4.48 4.48
N VAL A 110 2.80 -4.15 5.76
CA VAL A 110 2.10 -4.93 6.79
C VAL A 110 0.98 -4.08 7.36
N GLN A 111 -0.25 -4.60 7.28
CA GLN A 111 -1.43 -3.95 7.83
C GLN A 111 -2.35 -5.03 8.38
N ARG A 112 -2.88 -4.85 9.60
CA ARG A 112 -3.88 -5.74 10.23
C ARG A 112 -3.49 -7.22 10.13
N ARG A 113 -2.21 -7.55 10.34
CA ARG A 113 -1.62 -8.90 10.19
C ARG A 113 -1.60 -9.46 8.77
N TRP A 114 -1.94 -8.65 7.78
CA TRP A 114 -1.84 -9.00 6.37
C TRP A 114 -0.49 -8.53 5.84
N VAL A 115 0.18 -9.43 5.11
CA VAL A 115 1.45 -9.13 4.42
C VAL A 115 1.17 -8.95 2.94
N TYR A 116 1.31 -7.72 2.47
CA TYR A 116 1.23 -7.40 1.06
C TYR A 116 2.63 -7.50 0.45
N LEU A 117 2.80 -8.40 -0.51
CA LEU A 117 4.05 -8.54 -1.27
C LEU A 117 3.85 -7.83 -2.60
N GLN A 118 4.51 -6.69 -2.78
CA GLN A 118 4.33 -5.84 -3.95
C GLN A 118 5.65 -5.67 -4.70
N GLY A 119 5.58 -5.52 -6.02
CA GLY A 119 6.75 -5.34 -6.87
C GLY A 119 6.84 -6.34 -8.02
N CYS A 120 8.07 -6.73 -8.34
CA CYS A 120 8.40 -7.53 -9.51
C CYS A 120 9.30 -8.70 -9.15
N VAL A 121 9.04 -9.85 -9.77
CA VAL A 121 9.86 -11.06 -9.66
C VAL A 121 10.30 -11.56 -11.04
N PRO A 122 11.43 -12.28 -11.15
CA PRO A 122 11.87 -12.84 -12.42
C PRO A 122 11.06 -14.10 -12.82
N SER A 123 10.33 -14.72 -11.89
CA SER A 123 9.55 -15.92 -12.18
C SER A 123 8.35 -16.10 -11.23
N PRO A 124 7.28 -16.79 -11.67
CA PRO A 124 6.18 -17.20 -10.80
C PRO A 124 6.63 -18.09 -9.63
N ALA A 125 7.72 -18.86 -9.81
CA ALA A 125 8.25 -19.72 -8.76
C ALA A 125 8.76 -18.91 -7.56
N LEU A 126 9.46 -17.80 -7.80
CA LEU A 126 9.91 -16.93 -6.72
C LEU A 126 8.73 -16.26 -6.00
N ALA A 127 7.71 -15.79 -6.72
CA ALA A 127 6.50 -15.23 -6.10
C ALA A 127 5.86 -16.24 -5.12
N ARG A 128 5.68 -17.49 -5.55
CA ARG A 128 5.13 -18.54 -4.68
C ARG A 128 6.02 -18.87 -3.48
N GLN A 129 7.35 -18.79 -3.63
CA GLN A 129 8.28 -19.00 -2.52
C GLN A 129 8.18 -17.88 -1.48
N LEU A 130 8.13 -16.62 -1.93
CA LEU A 130 7.95 -15.46 -1.05
C LEU A 130 6.61 -15.51 -0.31
N GLU A 131 5.53 -15.85 -1.01
CA GLU A 131 4.21 -15.99 -0.41
C GLU A 131 4.21 -17.07 0.69
N ARG A 132 4.78 -18.24 0.41
CA ARG A 132 4.88 -19.32 1.42
C ARG A 132 5.72 -18.91 2.62
N ALA A 133 6.85 -18.22 2.40
CA ALA A 133 7.71 -17.77 3.48
C ALA A 133 6.99 -16.77 4.41
N ALA A 134 6.27 -15.80 3.84
CA ALA A 134 5.45 -14.88 4.64
C ALA A 134 4.32 -15.61 5.38
N ARG A 135 3.60 -16.52 4.70
CA ARG A 135 2.46 -17.25 5.26
C ARG A 135 2.85 -18.19 6.41
N ALA A 136 4.09 -18.66 6.44
CA ALA A 136 4.59 -19.56 7.49
C ALA A 136 4.85 -18.85 8.82
N LEU A 137 4.86 -17.51 8.86
CA LEU A 137 5.11 -16.78 10.09
C LEU A 137 3.89 -16.81 11.02
N PRO A 138 4.12 -17.00 12.34
CA PRO A 138 3.08 -16.76 13.34
C PRO A 138 2.53 -15.35 13.24
N ASP A 139 1.26 -15.20 13.59
CA ASP A 139 0.50 -13.94 13.54
C ASP A 139 0.27 -13.35 12.15
N VAL A 140 0.75 -13.97 11.05
CA VAL A 140 0.31 -13.61 9.70
C VAL A 140 -1.08 -14.22 9.45
N GLU A 141 -2.07 -13.35 9.27
CA GLU A 141 -3.45 -13.76 9.00
C GLU A 141 -3.66 -14.03 7.50
N ALA A 142 -3.10 -13.18 6.65
CA ALA A 142 -3.19 -13.32 5.21
C ALA A 142 -1.93 -12.81 4.51
N VAL A 143 -1.70 -13.32 3.31
CA VAL A 143 -0.68 -12.82 2.39
C VAL A 143 -1.36 -12.43 1.10
N VAL A 144 -1.08 -11.23 0.61
CA VAL A 144 -1.60 -10.69 -0.66
C VAL A 144 -0.42 -10.61 -1.63
N PRO A 145 -0.25 -11.58 -2.56
CA PRO A 145 0.89 -11.65 -3.46
C PRO A 145 0.68 -10.79 -4.72
N ASP A 146 0.66 -9.47 -4.54
CA ASP A 146 0.59 -8.48 -5.62
C ASP A 146 1.95 -8.32 -6.34
N LEU A 147 2.50 -9.44 -6.83
CA LEU A 147 3.77 -9.50 -7.54
C LEU A 147 3.51 -9.73 -9.02
N MET A 148 4.18 -8.96 -9.90
CA MET A 148 4.19 -9.24 -11.34
C MET A 148 5.49 -9.89 -11.80
N VAL A 149 5.42 -10.67 -12.88
CA VAL A 149 6.61 -11.27 -13.50
C VAL A 149 7.21 -10.29 -14.51
N GLY A 150 8.49 -9.99 -14.35
CA GLY A 150 9.18 -8.96 -15.14
C GLY A 150 8.72 -7.54 -14.77
N THR A 151 9.04 -6.56 -15.63
CA THR A 151 8.83 -5.13 -15.33
C THR A 151 7.96 -4.38 -16.34
N ARG A 152 7.49 -5.07 -17.38
CA ARG A 152 6.75 -4.46 -18.51
C ARG A 152 5.23 -4.55 -18.41
N GLY A 153 4.71 -5.30 -17.44
CA GLY A 153 3.27 -5.48 -17.25
C GLY A 153 2.61 -4.33 -16.48
N LYS A 154 1.27 -4.36 -16.40
CA LYS A 154 0.51 -3.52 -15.48
C LYS A 154 0.70 -4.05 -14.05
N PRO A 155 1.21 -3.25 -13.10
CA PRO A 155 1.30 -3.67 -11.70
C PRO A 155 -0.07 -4.03 -11.10
N PRO A 156 -0.17 -5.12 -10.33
CA PRO A 156 -1.41 -5.47 -9.60
C PRO A 156 -1.61 -4.65 -8.32
N TYR A 157 -0.83 -3.59 -8.12
CA TYR A 157 -0.85 -2.71 -6.95
C TYR A 157 -0.89 -1.23 -7.38
N PRO A 158 -1.39 -0.33 -6.52
CA PRO A 158 -1.24 1.11 -6.71
C PRO A 158 0.24 1.49 -6.74
N VAL A 159 0.63 2.30 -7.73
CA VAL A 159 2.00 2.77 -7.89
C VAL A 159 2.15 4.15 -7.26
N ALA A 160 3.32 4.43 -6.69
CA ALA A 160 3.62 5.77 -6.20
C ALA A 160 3.48 6.79 -7.34
N GLY A 161 2.79 7.90 -7.07
CA GLY A 161 2.70 9.02 -8.00
C GLY A 161 4.10 9.56 -8.31
N ARG A 162 4.37 9.86 -9.59
CA ARG A 162 5.56 10.60 -9.99
C ARG A 162 5.43 12.07 -9.66
#